data_AF-A0A968S0B2-F1
#
_entry.id   AF-A0A968S0B2-F1
#
_cell.length_a   1.000
_cell.length_b   1.000
_cell.length_c   1.000
_cell.angle_alpha   90.00
_cell.angle_beta   90.00
_cell.angle_gamma   90.00
#
_symmetry.space_group_name_H-M   'P 1'
#
loop_
_entity.id
_entity.type
_entity.pdbx_description
1 polymer ?
#
loop_
_entity_poly.entity_id
_entity_poly.type
_entity_poly.pdbx_seq_one_letter_code
_entity_poly.pdbx_strand_id
1 'polypeptide(L)'
;MGEDLRFWQHIYRWCLDLLARGKFLPGFRRKNGTYGGIWQVLLDSNSDRERLAKFIQQMPEVNRSYHGKNQGLESSETQSLILSFLKQILDVQVRRWIETGIQINASDAVQTWLQSLSVPSEFEADSNQVRRLETALNNWYLPIDESLIGADSQLGQNLFCTCFVLHPPTESELKQGNGDWTLEYYLQAFR
;
A
#
# COMPACT_ATOMS: atom_id res chain seq x y z
N MET A 1 -12.91 -26.65 10.00
CA MET A 1 -13.29 -25.39 10.67
C MET A 1 -12.14 -24.69 11.42
N GLY A 2 -11.00 -25.34 11.71
CA GLY A 2 -9.89 -24.68 12.44
C GLY A 2 -8.77 -24.07 11.59
N GLU A 3 -8.58 -24.54 10.35
CA GLU A 3 -7.48 -24.07 9.48
C GLU A 3 -7.71 -22.67 8.93
N ASP A 4 -8.96 -22.31 8.66
CA ASP A 4 -9.37 -20.96 8.25
C ASP A 4 -9.00 -19.91 9.31
N LEU A 5 -9.39 -20.14 10.57
CA LEU A 5 -9.09 -19.21 11.66
C LEU A 5 -7.58 -19.06 11.87
N ARG A 6 -6.82 -20.14 11.75
CA ARG A 6 -5.35 -20.10 11.83
C ARG A 6 -4.75 -19.27 10.70
N PHE A 7 -5.27 -19.41 9.47
CA PHE A 7 -4.84 -18.60 8.33
C PHE A 7 -5.04 -17.11 8.59
N TRP A 8 -6.24 -16.69 9.01
CA TRP A 8 -6.50 -15.28 9.34
C TRP A 8 -5.71 -14.79 10.54
N GLN A 9 -5.43 -15.65 11.53
CA GLN A 9 -4.54 -15.32 12.63
C GLN A 9 -3.11 -15.02 12.15
N HIS A 10 -2.60 -15.77 11.17
CA HIS A 10 -1.30 -15.48 10.55
C HIS A 10 -1.29 -14.15 9.81
N ILE A 11 -2.34 -13.84 9.05
CA ILE A 11 -2.48 -12.54 8.37
C ILE A 11 -2.57 -11.40 9.40
N TYR A 12 -3.34 -11.58 10.48
CA TYR A 12 -3.44 -10.60 11.57
C TYR A 12 -2.07 -10.33 12.21
N ARG A 13 -1.30 -11.39 12.50
CA ARG A 13 0.08 -11.24 13.03
C ARG A 13 0.98 -10.49 12.05
N TRP A 14 0.85 -10.74 10.75
CA TRP A 14 1.59 -9.98 9.75
C TRP A 14 1.13 -8.52 9.67
N CYS A 15 -0.16 -8.23 9.84
CA CYS A 15 -0.65 -6.85 9.95
C CYS A 15 0.00 -6.10 11.12
N LEU A 16 0.13 -6.75 12.28
CA LEU A 16 0.82 -6.16 13.44
C LEU A 16 2.31 -5.91 13.17
N ASP A 17 2.96 -6.80 12.43
CA ASP A 17 4.35 -6.64 11.99
C ASP A 17 4.51 -5.46 11.00
N LEU A 18 3.56 -5.27 10.07
CA LEU A 18 3.52 -4.10 9.18
C LEU A 18 3.33 -2.79 9.97
N LEU A 19 2.43 -2.81 10.94
CA LEU A 19 2.19 -1.67 11.83
C LEU A 19 3.44 -1.31 12.64
N ALA A 20 4.12 -2.30 13.23
CA ALA A 20 5.35 -2.10 13.98
C ALA A 20 6.48 -1.52 13.13
N ARG A 21 6.50 -1.84 11.82
CA ARG A 21 7.44 -1.29 10.84
C ARG A 21 7.01 0.05 10.24
N GLY A 22 5.88 0.62 10.65
CA GLY A 22 5.37 1.90 10.14
C GLY A 22 4.94 1.85 8.67
N LYS A 23 4.53 0.68 8.17
CA LYS A 23 4.21 0.44 6.75
C LYS A 23 2.76 0.82 6.42
N PHE A 24 2.41 2.08 6.65
CA PHE A 24 1.09 2.60 6.34
C PHE A 24 1.12 4.10 6.06
N LEU A 25 0.14 4.56 5.30
CA LEU A 25 0.02 5.96 4.89
C LEU A 25 -1.43 6.45 5.06
N PRO A 26 -1.62 7.72 5.44
CA PRO A 26 -2.94 8.33 5.42
C PRO A 26 -3.35 8.57 3.98
N GLY A 27 -4.63 8.38 3.67
CA GLY A 27 -5.24 8.71 2.39
C GLY A 27 -6.68 9.16 2.56
N PHE A 28 -7.39 9.28 1.44
CA PHE A 28 -8.80 9.65 1.44
C PHE A 28 -9.60 8.71 0.55
N ARG A 29 -10.88 8.56 0.85
CA ARG A 29 -11.85 7.76 0.12
C ARG A 29 -13.03 8.64 -0.24
N ARG A 30 -13.50 8.54 -1.48
CA ARG A 30 -14.75 9.14 -1.92
C ARG A 30 -15.87 8.11 -1.91
N LYS A 31 -17.03 8.43 -1.34
CA LYS A 31 -18.21 7.58 -1.33
C LYS A 31 -19.46 8.45 -1.52
N ASN A 32 -20.22 8.22 -2.58
CA ASN A 32 -21.51 8.91 -2.83
C ASN A 32 -21.46 10.46 -2.71
N GLY A 33 -20.34 11.10 -3.04
CA GLY A 33 -20.16 12.56 -2.95
C GLY A 33 -19.59 13.06 -1.62
N THR A 34 -19.48 12.20 -0.61
CA THR A 34 -18.77 12.49 0.64
C THR A 34 -17.33 11.96 0.59
N TYR A 35 -16.49 12.52 1.45
CA TYR A 35 -15.09 12.15 1.60
C TYR A 35 -14.82 11.64 3.01
N GLY A 36 -13.84 10.77 3.17
CA GLY A 36 -13.39 10.32 4.48
C GLY A 36 -11.94 9.87 4.45
N GLY A 37 -11.23 10.11 5.54
CA GLY A 37 -9.85 9.66 5.75
C GLY A 37 -9.81 8.15 5.88
N ILE A 38 -8.78 7.52 5.30
CA ILE A 38 -8.51 6.09 5.42
C ILE A 38 -7.01 5.87 5.62
N TRP A 39 -6.63 4.85 6.37
CA TRP A 39 -5.25 4.38 6.42
C TRP A 39 -5.05 3.26 5.40
N GLN A 40 -4.01 3.39 4.59
CA GLN A 40 -3.65 2.45 3.54
C GLN A 40 -2.37 1.73 3.92
N VAL A 41 -2.32 0.43 3.63
CA VAL A 41 -1.16 -0.42 3.92
C VAL A 41 -0.13 -0.24 2.80
N LEU A 42 1.15 -0.18 3.15
CA LEU A 42 2.26 -0.05 2.21
C LEU A 42 3.05 -1.37 2.11
N LEU A 43 3.12 -1.97 0.92
CA LEU A 43 3.91 -3.19 0.63
C LEU A 43 5.05 -2.87 -0.36
N ASP A 44 6.01 -2.09 0.10
CA ASP A 44 7.16 -1.60 -0.67
C ASP A 44 8.33 -2.59 -0.69
N SER A 45 8.40 -3.53 0.26
CA SER A 45 9.51 -4.48 0.35
C SER A 45 9.24 -5.79 -0.41
N ASN A 46 10.28 -6.37 -1.00
CA ASN A 46 10.20 -7.69 -1.65
C ASN A 46 9.72 -8.77 -0.68
N SER A 47 10.21 -8.73 0.57
CA SER A 47 9.79 -9.66 1.62
C SER A 47 8.28 -9.61 1.89
N ASP A 48 7.67 -8.42 1.83
CA ASP A 48 6.23 -8.26 2.04
C ASP A 48 5.43 -8.78 0.85
N ARG A 49 5.92 -8.55 -0.38
CA ARG A 49 5.31 -9.06 -1.63
C ARG A 49 5.40 -10.58 -1.71
N GLU A 50 6.55 -11.18 -1.40
CA GLU A 50 6.71 -12.63 -1.31
C GLU A 50 5.77 -13.24 -0.26
N ARG A 51 5.65 -12.58 0.90
CA ARG A 51 4.78 -13.05 1.98
C ARG A 51 3.31 -13.01 1.55
N LEU A 52 2.88 -11.96 0.83
CA LEU A 52 1.56 -11.89 0.21
C LEU A 52 1.34 -13.05 -0.78
N ALA A 53 2.31 -13.29 -1.67
CA ALA A 53 2.23 -14.39 -2.64
C ALA A 53 2.11 -15.77 -1.96
N LYS A 54 2.86 -15.99 -0.87
CA LYS A 54 2.75 -17.20 -0.04
C LYS A 54 1.36 -17.34 0.58
N PHE A 55 0.77 -16.26 1.09
CA PHE A 55 -0.60 -16.30 1.64
C PHE A 55 -1.66 -16.60 0.57
N ILE A 56 -1.52 -16.06 -0.63
CA ILE A 56 -2.42 -16.37 -1.76
C ILE A 56 -2.38 -17.86 -2.10
N GLN A 57 -1.17 -18.44 -2.18
CA GLN A 57 -0.97 -19.86 -2.47
C GLN A 57 -1.48 -20.78 -1.35
N GLN A 58 -1.34 -20.36 -0.09
CA GLN A 58 -1.72 -21.15 1.10
C GLN A 58 -3.18 -20.97 1.52
N MET A 59 -3.97 -20.13 0.84
CA MET A 59 -5.33 -19.85 1.24
C MET A 59 -6.21 -21.11 1.16
N PRO A 60 -6.86 -21.52 2.28
CA PRO A 60 -7.73 -22.69 2.28
C PRO A 60 -8.91 -22.56 1.31
N GLU A 61 -9.23 -23.66 0.61
CA GLU A 61 -10.35 -23.75 -0.35
C GLU A 61 -11.71 -23.35 0.28
N VAL A 62 -11.91 -23.65 1.56
CA VAL A 62 -13.13 -23.28 2.29
C VAL A 62 -13.34 -21.76 2.29
N ASN A 63 -12.27 -20.98 2.37
CA ASN A 63 -12.35 -19.52 2.39
C ASN A 63 -12.69 -18.96 1.02
N ARG A 64 -12.38 -19.72 -0.04
CA ARG A 64 -12.70 -19.37 -1.42
C ARG A 64 -14.20 -19.53 -1.71
N SER A 65 -14.86 -20.44 -1.00
CA SER A 65 -16.27 -20.78 -1.22
C SER A 65 -17.29 -19.74 -0.74
N TYR A 66 -16.89 -18.80 0.14
CA TYR A 66 -17.80 -17.78 0.67
C TYR A 66 -18.13 -16.66 -0.33
N HIS A 67 -17.35 -16.50 -1.41
CA HIS A 67 -17.65 -15.57 -2.49
C HIS A 67 -18.39 -16.34 -3.60
N GLY A 68 -19.72 -16.38 -3.50
CA GLY A 68 -20.56 -17.23 -4.32
C GLY A 68 -20.37 -17.05 -5.83
N LYS A 69 -19.76 -18.05 -6.47
CA LYS A 69 -20.12 -18.66 -7.76
C LYS A 69 -19.24 -19.90 -7.94
N ASN A 70 -19.82 -20.97 -8.50
CA ASN A 70 -19.24 -22.32 -8.64
C ASN A 70 -18.05 -22.42 -9.63
N GLN A 71 -17.09 -21.50 -9.59
CA GLN A 71 -15.83 -21.56 -10.32
C GLN A 71 -14.76 -21.03 -9.36
N GLY A 72 -13.71 -21.81 -9.11
CA GLY A 72 -12.69 -21.48 -8.11
C GLY A 72 -12.20 -20.03 -8.25
N LEU A 73 -12.02 -19.33 -7.13
CA LEU A 73 -11.55 -17.94 -7.13
C LEU A 73 -10.27 -17.82 -7.94
N GLU A 74 -10.24 -16.87 -8.87
CA GLU A 74 -8.99 -16.53 -9.53
C GLU A 74 -8.00 -15.94 -8.50
N SER A 75 -6.69 -16.05 -8.75
CA SER A 75 -5.65 -15.54 -7.85
C SER A 75 -5.85 -14.06 -7.49
N SER A 76 -6.45 -13.28 -8.40
CA SER A 76 -6.79 -11.86 -8.22
C SER A 76 -7.86 -11.64 -7.12
N GLU A 77 -8.88 -12.50 -7.06
CA GLU A 77 -9.98 -12.36 -6.08
C GLU A 77 -9.51 -12.77 -4.67
N THR A 78 -8.71 -13.83 -4.59
CA THR A 78 -8.04 -14.25 -3.34
C THR A 78 -7.16 -13.13 -2.80
N GLN A 79 -6.37 -12.49 -3.66
CA GLN A 79 -5.55 -11.37 -3.28
C GLN A 79 -6.39 -10.19 -2.77
N SER A 80 -7.45 -9.81 -3.49
CA SER A 80 -8.35 -8.73 -3.08
C SER A 80 -8.94 -8.97 -1.68
N LEU A 81 -9.32 -10.22 -1.37
CA LEU A 81 -9.80 -10.60 -0.05
C LEU A 81 -8.76 -10.33 1.04
N ILE A 82 -7.53 -10.82 0.87
CA ILE A 82 -6.44 -10.63 1.84
C ILE A 82 -6.13 -9.13 2.01
N LEU A 83 -6.04 -8.38 0.91
CA LEU A 83 -5.76 -6.95 0.92
C LEU A 83 -6.88 -6.16 1.62
N SER A 84 -8.14 -6.50 1.37
CA SER A 84 -9.29 -5.86 2.02
C SER A 84 -9.29 -6.10 3.53
N PHE A 85 -8.96 -7.31 3.96
CA PHE A 85 -8.83 -7.67 5.36
C PHE A 85 -7.70 -6.90 6.05
N LEU A 86 -6.51 -6.85 5.43
CA LEU A 86 -5.37 -6.06 5.93
C LEU A 86 -5.72 -4.59 6.05
N LYS A 87 -6.33 -4.01 5.01
CA LYS A 87 -6.76 -2.61 4.99
C LYS A 87 -7.71 -2.29 6.14
N GLN A 88 -8.72 -3.13 6.37
CA GLN A 88 -9.70 -2.92 7.45
C GLN A 88 -9.07 -3.02 8.83
N ILE A 89 -8.26 -4.05 9.08
CA ILE A 89 -7.63 -4.23 10.40
C ILE A 89 -6.63 -3.12 10.65
N LEU A 90 -5.79 -2.79 9.67
CA LEU A 90 -4.80 -1.72 9.81
C LEU A 90 -5.50 -0.40 10.14
N ASP A 91 -6.54 -0.02 9.38
CA ASP A 91 -7.28 1.22 9.60
C ASP A 91 -7.87 1.29 11.02
N VAL A 92 -8.45 0.20 11.53
CA VAL A 92 -8.97 0.14 12.90
C VAL A 92 -7.86 0.24 13.94
N GLN A 93 -6.73 -0.45 13.76
CA GLN A 93 -5.63 -0.42 14.74
C GLN A 93 -4.94 0.94 14.78
N VAL A 94 -4.64 1.56 13.63
CA VAL A 94 -4.01 2.88 13.59
C VAL A 94 -4.90 3.92 14.25
N ARG A 95 -6.20 3.92 13.98
CA ARG A 95 -7.15 4.85 14.63
C ARG A 95 -7.18 4.70 16.15
N ARG A 96 -7.07 3.47 16.67
CA ARG A 96 -7.04 3.24 18.13
C ARG A 96 -5.81 3.84 18.80
N TRP A 97 -4.68 3.95 18.09
CA TRP A 97 -3.46 4.58 18.61
C TRP A 97 -3.50 6.10 18.54
N ILE A 98 -4.41 6.68 17.77
CA ILE A 98 -4.59 8.13 17.70
C ILE A 98 -5.53 8.54 18.82
N GLU A 99 -4.94 8.80 20.00
CA GLU A 99 -5.68 9.08 21.24
C GLU A 99 -6.39 10.45 21.24
N THR A 100 -5.98 11.38 20.39
CA THR A 100 -6.55 12.74 20.34
C THR A 100 -6.48 13.30 18.92
N GLY A 101 -7.59 13.90 18.47
CA GLY A 101 -7.72 14.45 17.12
C GLY A 101 -6.55 15.35 16.73
N ILE A 102 -6.05 15.15 15.51
CA ILE A 102 -4.92 15.88 14.95
C ILE A 102 -5.31 17.37 14.83
N GLN A 103 -4.86 18.21 15.76
CA GLN A 103 -5.07 19.66 15.74
C GLN A 103 -3.88 20.33 15.06
N ILE A 104 -3.98 20.57 13.75
CA ILE A 104 -2.97 21.28 12.96
C ILE A 104 -3.62 22.54 12.38
N ASN A 105 -2.90 23.66 12.39
CA ASN A 105 -3.31 24.87 11.68
C ASN A 105 -3.13 24.65 10.17
N ALA A 106 -4.19 24.21 9.50
CA ALA A 106 -4.24 23.94 8.08
C ALA A 106 -5.54 24.49 7.48
N SER A 107 -5.70 24.40 6.16
CA SER A 107 -6.98 24.72 5.51
C SER A 107 -8.10 23.82 6.00
N ASP A 108 -9.34 24.31 5.96
CA ASP A 108 -10.54 23.64 6.47
C ASP A 108 -10.71 22.20 5.96
N ALA A 109 -10.56 21.96 4.66
CA ALA A 109 -10.61 20.59 4.09
C ALA A 109 -9.51 19.66 4.62
N VAL A 110 -8.30 20.17 4.89
CA VAL A 110 -7.18 19.38 5.42
C VAL A 110 -7.43 19.05 6.89
N GLN A 111 -7.92 20.01 7.67
CA GLN A 111 -8.30 19.77 9.08
C GLN A 111 -9.41 18.72 9.17
N THR A 112 -10.44 18.86 8.35
CA THR A 112 -11.56 17.91 8.31
C THR A 112 -11.10 16.52 7.86
N TRP A 113 -10.20 16.45 6.87
CA TRP A 113 -9.55 15.20 6.47
C TRP A 113 -8.72 14.56 7.60
N LEU A 114 -7.87 15.32 8.27
CA LEU A 114 -7.06 14.83 9.40
C LEU A 114 -7.93 14.35 10.58
N GLN A 115 -9.02 15.05 10.86
CA GLN A 115 -10.01 14.61 11.84
C GLN A 115 -10.65 13.29 11.42
N SER A 116 -11.02 13.16 10.14
CA SER A 116 -11.61 11.93 9.59
C SER A 116 -10.64 10.74 9.55
N LEU A 117 -9.32 10.95 9.66
CA LEU A 117 -8.32 9.90 9.85
C LEU A 117 -8.24 9.38 11.28
N SER A 118 -8.64 10.20 12.26
CA SER A 118 -8.66 9.85 13.67
C SER A 118 -9.99 9.20 14.03
N VAL A 119 -11.08 9.92 13.75
CA VAL A 119 -12.46 9.49 13.99
C VAL A 119 -13.09 9.12 12.65
N PRO A 120 -13.73 7.95 12.50
CA PRO A 120 -14.41 7.60 11.26
C PRO A 120 -15.60 8.55 11.03
N SER A 121 -15.37 9.61 10.26
CA SER A 121 -16.38 10.56 9.82
C SER A 121 -16.33 10.72 8.31
N GLU A 122 -17.51 10.90 7.71
CA GLU A 122 -17.63 11.38 6.34
C GLU A 122 -17.83 12.89 6.40
N PHE A 123 -17.25 13.61 5.44
CA PHE A 123 -17.36 15.06 5.35
C PHE A 123 -17.64 15.51 3.92
N GLU A 124 -18.33 16.64 3.82
CA GLU A 124 -18.50 17.38 2.57
C GLU A 124 -17.54 18.57 2.59
N ALA A 125 -16.82 18.77 1.49
CA ALA A 125 -15.90 19.88 1.34
C ALA A 125 -15.97 20.40 -0.08
N ASP A 126 -15.53 21.65 -0.26
CA ASP A 126 -15.47 22.26 -1.59
C ASP A 126 -14.62 21.42 -2.54
N SER A 127 -15.18 21.16 -3.72
CA SER A 127 -14.57 20.36 -4.78
C SER A 127 -13.15 20.81 -5.15
N ASN A 128 -12.86 22.12 -5.12
CA ASN A 128 -11.52 22.62 -5.42
C ASN A 128 -10.53 22.33 -4.29
N GLN A 129 -10.96 22.47 -3.02
CA GLN A 129 -10.11 22.16 -1.88
C GLN A 129 -9.77 20.67 -1.81
N VAL A 130 -10.76 19.80 -2.08
CA VAL A 130 -10.54 18.36 -2.13
C VAL A 130 -9.62 17.98 -3.28
N ARG A 131 -9.80 18.56 -4.47
CA ARG A 131 -8.91 18.30 -5.61
C ARG A 131 -7.46 18.73 -5.34
N ARG A 132 -7.25 19.81 -4.58
CA ARG A 132 -5.91 20.22 -4.13
C ARG A 132 -5.30 19.21 -3.17
N LEU A 133 -6.08 18.71 -2.21
CA LEU A 133 -5.65 17.67 -1.30
C LEU A 133 -5.32 16.37 -2.04
N GLU A 134 -6.18 15.94 -2.96
CA GLU A 134 -5.96 14.78 -3.82
C GLU A 134 -4.68 14.91 -4.64
N THR A 135 -4.47 16.05 -5.31
CA THR A 135 -3.23 16.31 -6.07
C THR A 135 -2.01 16.25 -5.16
N ALA A 136 -2.08 16.84 -3.97
CA ALA A 136 -0.96 16.84 -3.02
C ALA A 136 -0.64 15.42 -2.51
N LEU A 137 -1.67 14.62 -2.20
CA LEU A 137 -1.51 13.24 -1.76
C LEU A 137 -0.98 12.35 -2.89
N ASN A 138 -1.52 12.47 -4.10
CA ASN A 138 -1.03 11.75 -5.27
C ASN A 138 0.43 12.10 -5.55
N ASN A 139 0.82 13.37 -5.45
CA ASN A 139 2.22 13.78 -5.61
C ASN A 139 3.13 13.18 -4.53
N TRP A 140 2.61 12.98 -3.32
CA TRP A 140 3.35 12.34 -2.24
C TRP A 140 3.46 10.82 -2.41
N TYR A 141 2.43 10.17 -2.97
CA TYR A 141 2.44 8.74 -3.26
C TYR A 141 3.19 8.38 -4.53
N LEU A 142 3.38 9.30 -5.50
CA LEU A 142 4.03 9.05 -6.78
C LEU A 142 5.26 8.13 -6.71
N PRO A 143 6.21 8.29 -5.75
CA PRO A 143 7.39 7.43 -5.68
C PRO A 143 7.11 5.97 -5.25
N ILE A 144 5.94 5.71 -4.67
CA ILE A 144 5.58 4.47 -3.98
C ILE A 144 4.18 3.94 -4.37
N ASP A 145 3.55 4.53 -5.38
CA ASP A 145 2.16 4.24 -5.78
C ASP A 145 1.96 2.75 -6.11
N GLU A 146 2.93 2.14 -6.80
CA GLU A 146 2.92 0.72 -7.14
C GLU A 146 2.97 -0.23 -5.92
N SER A 147 3.34 0.29 -4.74
CA SER A 147 3.42 -0.46 -3.49
C SER A 147 2.26 -0.20 -2.53
N LEU A 148 1.34 0.70 -2.88
CA LEU A 148 0.25 1.12 -2.03
C LEU A 148 -0.99 0.24 -2.22
N ILE A 149 -1.60 -0.21 -1.11
CA ILE A 149 -2.88 -0.95 -1.15
C ILE A 149 -4.03 0.08 -1.25
N GLY A 150 -4.30 0.53 -2.47
CA GLY A 150 -5.38 1.44 -2.85
C GLY A 150 -6.73 0.74 -3.08
N ALA A 151 -7.72 1.47 -3.61
CA ALA A 151 -9.03 0.92 -3.96
C ALA A 151 -8.99 0.04 -5.23
N ASP A 152 -8.01 0.28 -6.12
CA ASP A 152 -7.84 -0.39 -7.40
C ASP A 152 -6.50 -1.16 -7.51
N SER A 153 -5.81 -1.36 -6.38
CA SER A 153 -4.44 -1.88 -6.38
C SER A 153 -4.38 -3.38 -6.68
N GLN A 154 -4.04 -3.74 -7.92
CA GLN A 154 -3.53 -5.06 -8.29
C GLN A 154 -2.02 -5.11 -8.02
N LEU A 155 -1.63 -5.30 -6.76
CA LEU A 155 -0.23 -5.50 -6.40
C LEU A 155 0.31 -6.76 -7.10
N GLY A 156 1.32 -6.63 -7.94
CA GLY A 156 1.97 -7.79 -8.57
C GLY A 156 1.75 -7.97 -10.07
N GLN A 157 1.22 -6.97 -10.79
CA GLN A 157 1.37 -6.93 -12.24
C GLN A 157 2.74 -6.39 -12.68
N ASN A 158 3.32 -5.44 -11.94
CA ASN A 158 4.70 -5.02 -12.16
C ASN A 158 5.67 -5.89 -11.35
N LEU A 159 6.10 -6.98 -11.99
CA LEU A 159 7.11 -7.93 -11.49
C LEU A 159 8.55 -7.39 -11.60
N PHE A 160 8.74 -6.15 -12.06
CA PHE A 160 10.05 -5.58 -12.33
C PHE A 160 10.17 -4.14 -11.81
N CYS A 161 11.32 -3.80 -11.22
CA CYS A 161 11.74 -2.43 -10.96
C CYS A 161 12.83 -2.02 -11.95
N THR A 162 12.88 -0.73 -12.30
CA THR A 162 14.06 -0.15 -12.94
C THR A 162 15.21 -0.06 -11.93
N CYS A 163 16.40 -0.45 -12.37
CA CYS A 163 17.62 -0.42 -11.59
C CYS A 163 18.71 0.29 -12.37
N PHE A 164 19.47 1.13 -11.69
CA PHE A 164 20.56 1.88 -12.29
C PHE A 164 21.87 1.43 -11.63
N VAL A 165 22.83 0.99 -12.43
CA VAL A 165 24.16 0.63 -11.94
C VAL A 165 25.14 1.66 -12.48
N LEU A 166 25.85 2.29 -11.56
CA LEU A 166 26.87 3.27 -11.87
C LEU A 166 28.23 2.57 -11.83
N HIS A 167 28.93 2.51 -12.96
CA HIS A 167 30.27 1.95 -13.04
C HIS A 167 31.31 3.07 -13.05
N PRO A 168 32.32 3.01 -12.17
CA PRO A 168 33.44 3.93 -12.21
C PRO A 168 34.35 3.63 -13.41
N PRO A 169 35.03 4.65 -13.98
CA PRO A 169 36.00 4.43 -15.05
C PRO A 169 37.15 3.55 -14.55
N THR A 170 37.58 2.61 -15.38
CA THR A 170 38.69 1.70 -15.04
C THR A 170 40.03 2.45 -15.03
N GLU A 171 41.01 1.94 -14.26
CA GLU A 171 42.35 2.55 -14.21
C GLU A 171 43.00 2.73 -15.59
N SER A 172 42.67 1.85 -16.53
CA SER A 172 43.14 1.92 -17.92
C SER A 172 42.55 3.10 -18.69
N GLU A 173 41.27 3.41 -18.47
CA GLU A 173 40.56 4.53 -19.09
C GLU A 173 41.01 5.86 -18.48
N LEU A 174 41.20 5.90 -17.16
CA LEU A 174 41.77 7.04 -16.45
C LEU A 174 43.19 7.38 -16.93
N LYS A 175 44.02 6.37 -17.20
CA LYS A 175 45.38 6.55 -17.76
C LYS A 175 45.36 7.04 -19.22
N GLN A 176 44.26 6.83 -19.95
CA GLN A 176 44.05 7.33 -21.31
C GLN A 176 43.36 8.70 -21.35
N GLY A 177 43.11 9.32 -20.18
CA GLY A 177 42.46 10.62 -20.07
C GLY A 177 40.93 10.57 -20.19
N ASN A 178 40.33 9.38 -20.19
CA ASN A 178 38.88 9.20 -20.19
C ASN A 178 38.38 8.92 -18.76
N GLY A 179 37.69 9.89 -18.17
CA GLY A 179 37.16 9.83 -16.80
C GLY A 179 35.64 9.69 -16.75
N ASP A 180 35.00 9.31 -17.86
CA ASP A 180 33.55 9.27 -17.94
C ASP A 180 32.97 8.13 -17.11
N TRP A 181 31.92 8.44 -16.35
CA TRP A 181 31.14 7.45 -15.60
C TRP A 181 30.07 6.84 -16.52
N THR A 182 29.91 5.53 -16.47
CA THR A 182 28.87 4.84 -17.25
C THR A 182 27.70 4.48 -16.36
N LEU A 183 26.49 4.86 -16.79
CA LEU A 183 25.23 4.52 -16.14
C LEU A 183 24.52 3.45 -16.97
N GLU A 184 24.36 2.26 -16.40
CA GLU A 184 23.64 1.16 -17.03
C GLU A 184 22.23 1.04 -16.47
N TYR A 185 21.29 0.67 -17.34
CA TYR A 185 19.86 0.58 -17.06
C TYR A 185 19.45 -0.89 -17.09
N TYR A 186 18.93 -1.38 -15.97
CA TYR A 186 18.50 -2.75 -15.79
C TYR A 186 17.03 -2.82 -15.38
N LEU A 187 16.40 -3.98 -15.63
CA LEU A 187 15.13 -4.36 -15.03
C LEU A 187 15.40 -5.49 -14.05
N GLN A 188 15.13 -5.25 -12.77
CA GLN A 188 15.27 -6.26 -11.73
C GLN A 188 13.91 -6.88 -11.46
N ALA A 189 13.80 -8.19 -11.66
CA ALA A 189 12.65 -8.95 -11.22
C ALA A 189 12.59 -8.95 -9.68
N PHE A 190 11.38 -8.86 -9.12
CA PHE A 190 11.16 -9.17 -7.72
C PHE A 190 11.40 -10.67 -7.51
N ARG A 191 12.47 -11.03 -6.80
CA ARG A 191 12.85 -12.42 -6.51
C ARG A 191 12.05 -12.97 -5.34
#